data_AF-A0A3M2EFD7-F1
#
_entry.id   AF-A0A3M2EFD7-F1
#
_cell.length_a   1.000
_cell.length_b   1.000
_cell.length_c   1.000
_cell.angle_alpha   90.00
_cell.angle_beta   90.00
_cell.angle_gamma   90.00
#
_symmetry.space_group_name_H-M   'P 1'
#
loop_
_entity.id
_entity.type
_entity.pdbx_description
1 polymer ?
#
loop_
_entity_poly.entity_id
_entity_poly.type
_entity_poly.pdbx_seq_one_letter_code
_entity_poly.pdbx_strand_id
1 'polypeptide(L)'
;FRITPDEQAADVRVDGRPLDPNRTYRVATIDYLADGGGGMPALWSPQARQNTRLLFRDAIAAYIRAQTAAGEALAPRLEGRITRTDGDGP
;
A
#
# COMPACT_ATOMS: atom_id res chain seq x y z
N PHE A 1 -8.40 -4.78 3.39
CA PHE A 1 -9.25 -5.55 2.46
C PHE A 1 -9.03 -7.02 2.73
N ARG A 2 -9.96 -7.87 2.33
CA ARG A 2 -9.81 -9.32 2.52
C ARG A 2 -9.53 -10.00 1.18
N ILE A 3 -8.73 -11.06 1.22
CA ILE A 3 -8.60 -12.02 0.14
C ILE A 3 -9.66 -13.11 0.36
N THR A 4 -10.44 -13.37 -0.68
CA THR A 4 -11.45 -14.42 -0.73
C THR A 4 -10.83 -15.76 -1.12
N PRO A 5 -11.53 -16.90 -0.91
CA PRO A 5 -11.00 -18.23 -1.26
C PRO A 5 -10.66 -18.40 -2.76
N ASP A 6 -11.30 -17.61 -3.62
CA ASP A 6 -11.06 -17.54 -5.07
C ASP A 6 -9.97 -16.51 -5.44
N GLU A 7 -9.11 -16.12 -4.49
CA GLU A 7 -7.96 -15.22 -4.69
C GLU A 7 -8.33 -13.81 -5.18
N GLN A 8 -9.54 -13.34 -4.85
CA GLN A 8 -9.99 -11.98 -5.17
C GLN A 8 -9.93 -11.05 -3.95
N ALA A 9 -9.74 -9.75 -4.21
CA ALA A 9 -9.81 -8.72 -3.18
C ALA A 9 -11.28 -8.29 -2.97
N ALA A 10 -11.76 -8.38 -1.74
CA ALA A 10 -13.08 -7.91 -1.32
C ALA A 10 -12.98 -6.88 -0.19
N ASP A 11 -14.03 -6.08 -0.01
CA ASP A 11 -14.14 -5.05 1.03
C ASP A 11 -12.94 -4.09 1.07
N VAL A 12 -12.52 -3.64 -0.12
CA VAL A 12 -11.46 -2.65 -0.25
C VAL A 12 -11.96 -1.30 0.26
N ARG A 13 -11.21 -0.71 1.18
CA ARG A 13 -11.53 0.58 1.81
C ARG A 13 -10.35 1.53 1.74
N VAL A 14 -10.64 2.80 1.50
CA VAL A 14 -9.71 3.93 1.59
C VAL A 14 -10.30 4.92 2.57
N ASP A 15 -9.56 5.25 3.62
CA ASP A 15 -10.04 6.14 4.71
C ASP A 15 -11.39 5.66 5.32
N GLY A 16 -11.48 4.36 5.58
CA GLY A 16 -12.67 3.71 6.16
C GLY A 16 -13.87 3.57 5.22
N ARG A 17 -13.87 4.24 4.06
CA ARG A 17 -14.95 4.21 3.06
C ARG A 17 -14.68 3.16 1.99
N PRO A 18 -15.71 2.51 1.42
CA PRO A 18 -15.54 1.62 0.27
C PRO A 18 -14.78 2.32 -0.87
N LEU A 19 -13.95 1.56 -1.58
CA LEU A 19 -13.28 2.04 -2.78
C LEU A 19 -14.33 2.47 -3.82
N ASP A 20 -14.20 3.68 -4.35
CA ASP A 20 -15.06 4.21 -5.41
C ASP A 20 -14.34 4.04 -6.76
N PRO A 21 -14.83 3.18 -7.67
CA PRO A 21 -14.17 2.94 -8.96
C PRO A 21 -14.17 4.17 -9.89
N ASN A 22 -15.01 5.17 -9.61
CA ASN A 22 -15.11 6.38 -10.42
C ASN A 22 -14.28 7.55 -9.88
N ARG A 23 -13.58 7.35 -8.76
CA ARG A 23 -12.78 8.40 -8.11
C ARG A 23 -11.31 8.27 -8.48
N THR A 24 -10.66 9.41 -8.76
CA THR A 24 -9.20 9.48 -8.87
C THR A 24 -8.56 9.47 -7.48
N TYR A 25 -7.66 8.51 -7.25
CA TYR A 25 -6.86 8.40 -6.03
C TYR A 25 -5.40 8.77 -6.30
N ARG A 26 -4.76 9.40 -5.32
CA ARG A 26 -3.32 9.60 -5.31
C ARG A 26 -2.67 8.46 -4.53
N VAL A 27 -1.76 7.73 -5.17
CA VAL A 27 -1.03 6.61 -4.59
C VAL A 27 0.45 6.95 -4.55
N ALA A 28 1.14 6.51 -3.49
CA ALA A 28 2.59 6.54 -3.41
C ALA A 28 3.14 5.11 -3.63
N THR A 29 4.13 4.98 -4.51
CA THR A 29 4.83 3.73 -4.79
C THR A 29 6.30 4.01 -5.12
N ILE A 30 7.12 2.97 -5.21
CA ILE A 30 8.51 3.05 -5.66
C ILE A 30 8.61 3.10 -7.19
N ASP A 31 9.73 3.62 -7.69
CA ASP A 31 10.01 3.72 -9.13
C ASP A 31 10.00 2.37 -9.85
N TYR A 32 10.58 1.32 -9.26
CA TYR A 32 10.56 -0.04 -9.82
C TYR A 32 9.15 -0.49 -10.22
N LEU A 33 8.14 -0.27 -9.36
CA LEU A 33 6.75 -0.66 -9.65
C LEU A 33 6.08 0.30 -10.64
N ALA A 34 6.38 1.60 -10.55
CA ALA A 34 5.82 2.60 -11.46
C ALA A 34 6.36 2.48 -12.89
N ASP A 35 7.59 1.96 -13.05
CA ASP A 35 8.33 1.91 -14.31
C ASP A 35 8.22 0.55 -15.03
N GLY A 36 7.34 -0.36 -14.60
CA GLY A 36 7.10 -1.63 -15.29
C GLY A 36 7.46 -2.90 -14.52
N GLY A 37 8.07 -2.77 -13.35
CA GLY A 37 8.45 -3.90 -12.51
C GLY A 37 7.25 -4.57 -11.81
N GLY A 38 7.46 -5.80 -11.33
CA GLY A 38 6.53 -6.48 -10.42
C GLY A 38 5.16 -6.88 -10.97
N GLY A 39 4.89 -6.73 -12.27
CA GLY A 39 3.66 -7.21 -12.91
C GLY A 39 2.39 -6.44 -12.50
N MET A 40 2.50 -5.14 -12.20
CA MET A 40 1.37 -4.29 -11.78
C MET A 40 0.98 -3.26 -12.84
N PRO A 41 0.34 -3.66 -13.96
CA PRO A 41 0.07 -2.76 -15.10
C PRO A 41 -0.78 -1.53 -14.75
N ALA A 42 -1.62 -1.63 -13.71
CA ALA A 42 -2.42 -0.51 -13.20
C ALA A 42 -1.57 0.69 -12.72
N LEU A 43 -0.30 0.47 -12.37
CA LEU A 43 0.61 1.52 -11.90
C LEU A 43 1.41 2.19 -13.02
N TRP A 44 1.45 1.62 -14.23
CA TRP A 44 2.37 2.05 -15.29
C TRP A 44 1.83 3.21 -16.13
N SER A 45 0.51 3.46 -16.09
CA SER A 45 -0.15 4.52 -16.87
C SER A 45 -1.03 5.42 -15.98
N PRO A 46 -0.45 6.16 -15.02
CA PRO A 46 -1.22 7.04 -14.16
C PRO A 46 -1.69 8.28 -14.92
N GLN A 47 -2.82 8.88 -14.49
CA GLN A 47 -3.31 10.15 -15.06
C GLN A 47 -2.31 11.30 -14.87
N ALA A 48 -1.57 11.29 -13.76
CA ALA A 48 -0.49 12.23 -13.48
C ALA A 48 0.57 11.56 -12.58
N ARG A 49 1.84 11.92 -12.75
CA ARG A 49 2.95 11.38 -11.96
C ARG A 49 3.81 12.51 -11.41
N GLN A 50 4.12 12.43 -10.11
CA GLN A 50 5.12 13.28 -9.46
C GLN A 50 6.25 12.40 -8.92
N ASN A 51 7.46 12.59 -9.43
CA ASN A 51 8.65 11.94 -8.91
C ASN A 51 9.22 12.76 -7.75
N THR A 52 9.25 12.18 -6.55
CA THR A 52 9.76 12.85 -5.34
C THR A 52 11.29 13.00 -5.35
N ARG A 53 11.99 12.20 -6.17
CA ARG A 53 13.46 12.06 -6.19
C ARG A 53 14.04 11.61 -4.83
N LEU A 54 13.20 11.12 -3.93
CA LEU A 54 13.62 10.52 -2.67
C LEU A 54 13.94 9.05 -2.90
N LEU A 55 15.11 8.61 -2.45
CA LEU A 55 15.42 7.19 -2.41
C LEU A 55 14.54 6.51 -1.35
N PHE A 56 13.97 5.36 -1.69
CA PHE A 56 13.14 4.58 -0.76
C PHE A 56 13.88 4.27 0.56
N ARG A 57 15.15 3.90 0.46
CA ARG A 57 16.04 3.70 1.63
C ARG A 57 16.10 4.94 2.52
N ASP A 58 16.25 6.12 1.91
CA ASP A 58 16.41 7.36 2.67
C ASP A 58 15.09 7.78 3.32
N ALA A 59 13.95 7.49 2.69
CA ALA A 59 12.62 7.69 3.28
C ALA A 59 12.41 6.79 4.51
N ILE A 60 12.79 5.51 4.44
CA ILE A 60 12.75 4.60 5.60
C ILE A 60 13.68 5.10 6.70
N ALA A 61 14.92 5.45 6.36
CA ALA A 61 15.89 5.92 7.34
C ALA A 61 15.45 7.24 8.01
N ALA A 62 14.82 8.15 7.26
CA ALA A 62 14.25 9.37 7.79
C ALA A 62 13.11 9.08 8.78
N TYR A 63 12.20 8.15 8.45
CA TYR A 63 11.14 7.72 9.37
C TYR A 63 11.72 7.14 10.67
N ILE A 64 12.68 6.23 10.57
CA ILE A 64 13.34 5.61 11.74
C ILE A 64 13.98 6.68 12.62
N ARG A 65 14.77 7.58 12.04
CA ARG A 65 15.41 8.68 12.79
C ARG A 65 14.39 9.58 13.47
N ALA A 66 13.28 9.90 12.80
CA ALA A 66 12.22 10.73 13.38
C ALA A 66 11.56 10.05 14.59
N GLN A 67 11.26 8.75 14.51
CA GLN A 67 10.70 7.98 15.64
C GLN A 67 11.69 7.92 16.81
N THR A 68 12.96 7.60 16.53
CA THR A 68 14.01 7.57 17.57
C THR A 68 14.21 8.93 18.24
N ALA A 69 14.22 10.02 17.47
CA ALA A 69 14.34 11.37 18.01
C ALA A 69 13.13 11.77 18.89
N ALA A 70 11.95 11.22 18.62
CA ALA A 70 10.75 11.38 19.44
C ALA A 70 10.77 10.49 20.70
N GLY A 71 11.78 9.64 20.89
CA GLY A 71 11.81 8.66 21.99
C GLY A 71 10.88 7.46 21.78
N GLU A 72 10.31 7.33 20.58
CA GLU A 72 9.35 6.28 20.23
C GLU A 72 10.07 5.03 19.73
N ALA A 73 9.71 3.87 20.30
CA ALA A 73 10.20 2.59 19.83
C ALA A 73 9.50 2.20 18.52
N LEU A 74 10.26 1.61 17.58
CA LEU A 74 9.67 1.01 16.38
C LEU A 74 8.92 -0.28 16.77
N ALA A 75 7.62 -0.17 17.00
CA ALA A 75 6.74 -1.28 17.36
C ALA A 75 5.73 -1.56 16.23
N PRO A 76 6.12 -2.23 15.14
CA PRO A 76 5.20 -2.58 14.06
C PRO A 76 4.13 -3.54 14.58
N ARG A 77 2.87 -3.29 14.24
CA ARG A 77 1.72 -4.13 14.62
C ARG A 77 1.02 -4.65 13.39
N LEU A 78 0.48 -5.86 13.50
CA LEU A 78 -0.46 -6.39 12.51
C LEU A 78 -1.80 -5.68 12.70
N GLU A 79 -2.12 -4.76 11.80
CA GLU A 79 -3.34 -3.95 11.84
C GLU A 79 -4.50 -4.57 11.05
N GLY A 80 -4.32 -5.74 10.44
CA GLY A 80 -5.34 -6.37 9.60
C GLY A 80 -5.61 -5.61 8.29
N ARG A 81 -4.61 -4.88 7.76
CA ARG A 81 -4.74 -4.15 6.48
C ARG A 81 -5.07 -5.08 5.31
N ILE A 82 -4.54 -6.31 5.35
CA ILE A 82 -4.88 -7.43 4.49
C ILE A 82 -5.22 -8.60 5.40
N THR A 83 -6.37 -9.24 5.18
CA THR A 83 -6.78 -10.46 5.87
C THR A 83 -7.12 -11.52 4.83
N ARG A 84 -7.02 -12.81 5.17
CA ARG A 84 -7.54 -13.88 4.33
C ARG A 84 -8.78 -14.47 5.00
N THR A 85 -9.84 -14.63 4.21
CA THR A 85 -10.96 -15.46 4.61
C THR A 85 -10.63 -16.83 4.07
N ASP A 86 -10.15 -17.73 4.92
CA ASP A 86 -10.14 -19.14 4.54
C ASP A 86 -11.61 -19.52 4.28
N GLY A 87 -11.86 -20.21 3.17
CA GLY A 87 -13.19 -20.73 2.92
C GLY A 87 -13.53 -21.64 4.08
N ASP A 88 -14.69 -21.43 4.71
CA ASP A 88 -15.28 -22.48 5.53
C ASP A 88 -15.30 -23.72 4.63
N GLY A 89 -14.40 -24.67 4.90
CA GLY A 89 -14.43 -25.95 4.23
C GLY A 89 -15.71 -26.69 4.65
N PRO A 90 -16.13 -27.72 3.91
CA PRO A 90 -16.67 -28.86 4.60
C PRO A 90 -15.67 -29.40 5.63
#